data_AF-A0A143BM12-F1
#
_entry.id   AF-A0A143BM12-F1
#
_cell.length_a   1.000
_cell.length_b   1.000
_cell.length_c   1.000
_cell.angle_alpha   90.00
_cell.angle_beta   90.00
_cell.angle_gamma   90.00
#
_symmetry.space_group_name_H-M   'P 1'
#
loop_
_entity.id
_entity.type
_entity.pdbx_description
1 polymer ?
#
loop_
_entity_poly.entity_id
_entity_poly.type
_entity_poly.pdbx_seq_one_letter_code
_entity_poly.pdbx_strand_id
1 'polypeptide(L)'
;MNRAGQLLLVFGTLIVAITSPVSAQTPVRTVDQWRATVDSLSAIRDQPERLIEAWRGLADAYSRAGKVDSGVVAARQAITLAERLPDSPLKADAILSMGSQLLRANQNESALGYVQRGRNMRLALGDTVGASRTWNNTGSAHYQLGNYEQALYAFSQSLDGRRRQHDTVGIARVLTNIGKVYQDWGQYGRAEARLKEAVAMAGTSGDQAIFGYALNTLALVYVDTRQFALAYETIARSLAAYSSGSPQISVVDSLGGWRLNAAARGEALLRQGRAREALPLLDSLAAMGKENGNIRSRARALLLMGEGHAQLGELPVARSRLMESLELSRSVEQRVFMLQAFEALSQVEERAGNSVASLRALRAATAMRDTIFDRSTAERLTAEEDREERERQREETTRLREAQQAQAAIIARQRVTGLLGLAVFVLVAILVYQLVRFNRLGRAREEALAATNTQLRTALNDVRTLSGLIPICANCKRVRDDQGYWQAVESYISTHSDATFSHAICQSCGPTLYGELWPEQTEPT
;
A
#
# COMPACT_ATOMS: atom_id res chain seq x y z
N MET A 1 -28.43 27.24 -37.30
CA MET A 1 -29.66 26.94 -38.06
C MET A 1 -30.09 25.52 -37.77
N ASN A 2 -31.35 25.39 -37.34
CA ASN A 2 -32.19 24.19 -37.19
C ASN A 2 -31.86 23.08 -36.17
N ARG A 3 -32.70 23.10 -35.11
CA ARG A 3 -33.51 22.01 -34.51
C ARG A 3 -32.74 20.74 -34.09
N ALA A 4 -32.77 20.27 -32.84
CA ALA A 4 -33.83 20.35 -31.84
C ALA A 4 -33.24 20.09 -30.44
N GLY A 5 -33.70 20.86 -29.45
CA GLY A 5 -33.60 20.47 -28.06
C GLY A 5 -34.70 19.47 -27.73
N GLN A 6 -34.34 18.41 -27.01
CA GLN A 6 -35.13 17.61 -26.06
C GLN A 6 -34.47 16.23 -25.93
N LEU A 7 -33.63 16.06 -24.91
CA LEU A 7 -33.40 14.76 -24.23
C LEU A 7 -32.54 15.02 -22.98
N LEU A 8 -33.18 15.71 -22.03
CA LEU A 8 -32.82 15.72 -20.62
C LEU A 8 -33.75 14.68 -19.99
N LEU A 9 -33.26 13.49 -19.66
CA LEU A 9 -33.81 12.56 -18.66
C LEU A 9 -32.97 11.26 -18.63
N VAL A 10 -32.35 11.04 -17.47
CA VAL A 10 -32.07 9.73 -16.85
C VAL A 10 -31.12 8.77 -17.58
N PHE A 11 -29.84 8.88 -17.26
CA PHE A 11 -28.98 7.71 -17.02
C PHE A 11 -28.11 7.98 -15.78
N GLY A 12 -28.78 7.93 -14.62
CA GLY A 12 -28.17 7.56 -13.36
C GLY A 12 -28.21 6.04 -13.19
N THR A 13 -27.34 5.51 -12.34
CA THR A 13 -26.99 4.09 -12.10
C THR A 13 -25.94 3.57 -13.08
N LEU A 14 -24.80 2.99 -12.68
CA LEU A 14 -24.50 2.27 -11.45
C LEU A 14 -22.96 2.14 -11.30
N ILE A 15 -22.27 3.17 -10.80
CA ILE A 15 -20.96 2.95 -10.18
C ILE A 15 -21.26 2.57 -8.74
N VAL A 16 -21.33 1.26 -8.48
CA VAL A 16 -21.23 0.72 -7.12
C VAL A 16 -19.81 1.02 -6.66
N ALA A 17 -19.63 2.19 -6.06
CA ALA A 17 -18.51 2.42 -5.18
C ALA A 17 -18.67 1.41 -4.03
N ILE A 18 -17.88 0.34 -4.06
CA ILE A 18 -17.59 -0.48 -2.90
C ILE A 18 -16.73 0.40 -1.98
N THR A 19 -17.33 1.44 -1.41
CA THR A 19 -16.87 2.00 -0.16
C THR A 19 -17.35 1.02 0.89
N SER A 20 -16.47 0.13 1.30
CA SER A 20 -16.63 -0.62 2.55
C SER A 20 -17.14 0.35 3.61
N PRO A 21 -18.17 -0.01 4.40
CA PRO A 21 -18.62 0.87 5.46
C PRO A 21 -17.42 1.07 6.39
N VAL A 22 -16.93 2.30 6.44
CA VAL A 22 -16.15 2.80 7.57
C VAL A 22 -16.92 2.32 8.80
N SER A 23 -16.30 1.43 9.57
CA SER A 23 -16.96 0.74 10.66
C SER A 23 -17.68 1.76 11.53
N ALA A 24 -19.00 1.75 11.53
CA ALA A 24 -19.76 2.39 12.59
C ALA A 24 -19.30 1.69 13.87
N GLN A 25 -18.37 2.34 14.61
CA GLN A 25 -17.90 1.83 15.88
C GLN A 25 -19.15 1.69 16.75
N THR A 26 -19.49 0.45 17.10
CA THR A 26 -20.54 0.18 18.05
C THR A 26 -20.23 0.97 19.33
N PRO A 27 -21.19 1.71 19.89
CA PRO A 27 -20.94 2.53 21.06
C PRO A 27 -20.37 1.65 22.17
N VAL A 28 -19.22 2.07 22.70
CA VAL A 28 -18.50 1.33 23.74
C VAL A 28 -19.39 1.24 24.97
N ARG A 29 -19.79 0.01 25.35
CA ARG A 29 -20.67 -0.21 26.50
C ARG A 29 -20.04 0.26 27.81
N THR A 30 -20.85 0.92 28.64
CA THR A 30 -20.46 1.41 29.97
C THR A 30 -20.36 0.27 30.98
N VAL A 31 -19.77 0.56 32.16
CA VAL A 31 -19.71 -0.39 33.28
C VAL A 31 -21.10 -0.88 33.67
N ASP A 32 -22.09 0.02 33.79
CA ASP A 32 -23.44 -0.36 34.19
C ASP A 32 -24.15 -1.22 33.14
N GLN A 33 -23.94 -0.93 31.85
CA GLN A 33 -24.49 -1.74 30.76
C GLN A 33 -23.89 -3.16 30.75
N TRP A 34 -22.58 -3.29 30.98
CA TRP A 34 -21.94 -4.60 31.10
C TRP A 34 -22.38 -5.34 32.36
N ARG A 35 -22.52 -4.66 33.51
CA ARG A 35 -23.01 -5.26 34.75
C ARG A 35 -24.42 -5.81 34.57
N ALA A 36 -25.34 -5.03 34.00
CA ALA A 36 -26.70 -5.49 33.69
C ALA A 36 -26.70 -6.71 32.74
N THR A 37 -25.78 -6.74 31.76
CA THR A 37 -25.60 -7.91 30.87
C THR A 37 -25.16 -9.14 31.66
N VAL A 38 -24.15 -9.01 32.53
CA VAL A 38 -23.67 -10.08 33.41
C VAL A 38 -24.78 -10.58 34.33
N ASP A 39 -25.55 -9.69 34.95
CA ASP A 39 -26.63 -10.05 35.86
C ASP A 39 -27.72 -10.84 35.13
N SER A 40 -28.12 -10.38 33.94
CA SER A 40 -29.11 -11.08 33.10
C SER A 40 -28.67 -12.47 32.66
N LEU A 41 -27.39 -12.63 32.28
CA LEU A 41 -26.85 -13.91 31.82
C LEU A 41 -26.55 -14.86 32.98
N SER A 42 -26.24 -14.33 34.16
CA SER A 42 -26.00 -15.14 35.37
C SER A 42 -27.26 -15.86 35.84
N ALA A 43 -28.45 -15.36 35.46
CA ALA A 43 -29.74 -16.03 35.67
C ALA A 43 -30.01 -17.20 34.69
N ILE A 44 -29.24 -17.31 33.60
CA ILE A 44 -29.44 -18.30 32.53
C ILE A 44 -28.30 -19.33 32.59
N ARG A 45 -28.58 -20.55 33.08
CA ARG A 45 -27.54 -21.58 33.28
C ARG A 45 -26.92 -22.14 31.99
N ASP A 46 -27.62 -22.05 30.86
CA ASP A 46 -27.25 -22.74 29.62
C ASP A 46 -26.44 -21.89 28.61
N GLN A 47 -25.89 -20.74 29.03
CA GLN A 47 -25.10 -19.86 28.14
C GLN A 47 -23.75 -19.44 28.75
N PRO A 48 -22.87 -20.39 29.16
CA PRO A 48 -21.61 -20.07 29.82
C PRO A 48 -20.67 -19.25 28.94
N GLU A 49 -20.65 -19.46 27.61
CA GLU A 49 -19.78 -18.72 26.69
C GLU A 49 -20.11 -17.22 26.67
N ARG A 50 -21.40 -16.87 26.55
CA ARG A 50 -21.86 -15.48 26.56
C ARG A 50 -21.60 -14.81 27.90
N LEU A 51 -21.75 -15.56 29.00
CA LEU A 51 -21.45 -15.04 30.33
C LEU A 51 -19.95 -14.75 30.50
N ILE A 52 -19.07 -15.61 29.96
CA ILE A 52 -17.62 -15.37 29.92
C ILE A 52 -17.31 -14.10 29.13
N GLU A 53 -17.89 -13.94 27.94
CA GLU A 53 -17.73 -12.73 27.13
C GLU A 53 -18.20 -11.46 27.87
N ALA A 54 -19.34 -11.54 28.57
CA ALA A 54 -19.87 -10.44 29.35
C ALA A 54 -18.95 -10.05 30.51
N TRP A 55 -18.41 -11.03 31.25
CA TRP A 55 -17.44 -10.77 32.32
C TRP A 55 -16.14 -10.15 31.78
N ARG A 56 -15.65 -10.59 30.61
CA ARG A 56 -14.49 -9.98 29.95
C ARG A 56 -14.77 -8.54 29.53
N GLY A 57 -15.93 -8.29 28.93
CA GLY A 57 -16.38 -6.95 28.55
C GLY A 57 -16.49 -6.01 29.75
N LEU A 58 -17.00 -6.52 30.88
CA LEU A 58 -17.06 -5.80 32.16
C LEU A 58 -15.66 -5.50 32.71
N ALA A 59 -14.73 -6.45 32.65
CA ALA A 59 -13.35 -6.24 33.07
C ALA A 59 -12.67 -5.10 32.27
N ASP A 60 -12.84 -5.09 30.96
CA ASP A 60 -12.32 -4.02 30.10
C ASP A 60 -13.02 -2.68 30.35
N ALA A 61 -14.32 -2.67 30.66
CA ALA A 61 -15.04 -1.47 31.03
C ALA A 61 -14.55 -0.87 32.36
N TYR A 62 -14.30 -1.71 33.37
CA TYR A 62 -13.69 -1.27 34.62
C TYR A 62 -12.30 -0.68 34.41
N SER A 63 -11.48 -1.34 33.58
CA SER A 63 -10.17 -0.84 33.17
C SER A 63 -10.25 0.54 32.52
N ARG A 64 -11.17 0.73 31.55
CA ARG A 64 -11.40 2.03 30.91
C ARG A 64 -11.90 3.09 31.90
N ALA A 65 -12.62 2.69 32.93
CA ALA A 65 -13.08 3.59 34.00
C ALA A 65 -12.02 3.84 35.09
N GLY A 66 -10.80 3.31 34.96
CA GLY A 66 -9.74 3.42 35.97
C GLY A 66 -9.93 2.55 37.21
N LYS A 67 -10.97 1.70 37.26
CA LYS A 67 -11.29 0.81 38.39
C LYS A 67 -10.53 -0.51 38.26
N VAL A 68 -9.21 -0.46 38.41
CA VAL A 68 -8.31 -1.58 38.10
C VAL A 68 -8.64 -2.85 38.89
N ASP A 69 -8.86 -2.74 40.20
CA ASP A 69 -9.15 -3.90 41.06
C ASP A 69 -10.46 -4.60 40.67
N SER A 70 -11.51 -3.81 40.37
CA SER A 70 -12.78 -4.35 39.86
C SER A 70 -12.60 -5.05 38.51
N GLY A 71 -11.70 -4.55 37.66
CA GLY A 71 -11.31 -5.21 36.42
C GLY A 71 -10.69 -6.59 36.65
N VAL A 72 -9.76 -6.70 37.60
CA VAL A 72 -9.14 -7.98 37.99
C VAL A 72 -10.18 -8.96 38.53
N VAL A 73 -11.11 -8.50 39.37
CA VAL A 73 -12.20 -9.34 39.89
C VAL A 73 -13.10 -9.86 38.76
N ALA A 74 -13.52 -8.99 37.84
CA ALA A 74 -14.35 -9.39 36.70
C ALA A 74 -13.63 -10.38 35.77
N ALA A 75 -12.34 -10.15 35.48
CA ALA A 75 -11.54 -11.09 34.68
C ALA A 75 -11.34 -12.44 35.38
N ARG A 76 -11.25 -12.44 36.72
CA ARG A 76 -11.21 -13.66 37.53
C ARG A 76 -12.49 -14.48 37.40
N GLN A 77 -13.66 -13.84 37.36
CA GLN A 77 -14.92 -14.54 37.11
C GLN A 77 -14.95 -15.15 35.71
N ALA A 78 -14.50 -14.41 34.69
CA ALA A 78 -14.42 -14.92 33.32
C ALA A 78 -13.53 -16.17 33.21
N ILE A 79 -12.33 -16.14 33.77
CA ILE A 79 -11.43 -17.30 33.72
C ILE A 79 -11.97 -18.49 34.52
N THR A 80 -12.55 -18.28 35.71
CA THR A 80 -13.15 -19.37 36.52
C THR A 80 -14.24 -20.12 35.75
N LEU A 81 -15.06 -19.41 34.98
CA LEU A 81 -16.06 -20.04 34.10
C LEU A 81 -15.39 -20.74 32.91
N ALA A 82 -14.41 -20.08 32.28
CA ALA A 82 -13.73 -20.60 31.11
C ALA A 82 -12.88 -21.85 31.38
N GLU A 83 -12.39 -22.07 32.60
CA GLU A 83 -11.66 -23.30 32.97
C GLU A 83 -12.49 -24.57 32.82
N ARG A 84 -13.83 -24.45 32.87
CA ARG A 84 -14.75 -25.57 32.67
C ARG A 84 -14.94 -25.93 31.19
N LEU A 85 -14.47 -25.08 30.28
CA LEU A 85 -14.55 -25.31 28.84
C LEU A 85 -13.32 -26.10 28.35
N PRO A 86 -13.47 -26.90 27.28
CA PRO A 86 -12.33 -27.42 26.54
C PRO A 86 -11.49 -26.25 25.98
N ASP A 87 -10.25 -26.58 25.62
CA ASP A 87 -9.34 -25.60 25.04
C ASP A 87 -9.94 -25.02 23.76
N SER A 88 -10.08 -23.71 23.76
CA SER A 88 -10.84 -22.96 22.76
C SER A 88 -10.35 -21.51 22.69
N PRO A 89 -10.61 -20.80 21.58
CA PRO A 89 -10.26 -19.39 21.47
C PRO A 89 -10.84 -18.55 22.61
N LEU A 90 -12.08 -18.82 23.04
CA LEU A 90 -12.74 -18.11 24.14
C LEU A 90 -12.05 -18.33 25.49
N LYS A 91 -11.58 -19.55 25.77
CA LYS A 91 -10.82 -19.85 26.99
C LYS A 91 -9.48 -19.12 27.01
N ALA A 92 -8.76 -19.15 25.88
CA ALA A 92 -7.52 -18.39 25.74
C ALA A 92 -7.78 -16.88 25.96
N ASP A 93 -8.85 -16.38 25.40
CA ASP A 93 -9.33 -15.01 25.51
C ASP A 93 -9.63 -14.55 26.95
N ALA A 94 -10.24 -15.43 27.76
CA ALA A 94 -10.49 -15.18 29.18
C ALA A 94 -9.19 -15.17 30.00
N ILE A 95 -8.28 -16.13 29.73
CA ILE A 95 -6.94 -16.19 30.33
C ILE A 95 -6.14 -14.92 30.02
N LEU A 96 -6.17 -14.47 28.77
CA LEU A 96 -5.48 -13.26 28.33
C LEU A 96 -6.11 -11.98 28.90
N SER A 97 -7.43 -11.97 29.09
CA SER A 97 -8.10 -10.87 29.79
C SER A 97 -7.54 -10.74 31.21
N MET A 98 -7.42 -11.84 31.95
CA MET A 98 -6.81 -11.83 33.29
C MET A 98 -5.37 -11.29 33.25
N GLY A 99 -4.53 -11.79 32.33
CA GLY A 99 -3.17 -11.27 32.15
C GLY A 99 -3.12 -9.77 31.86
N SER A 100 -4.01 -9.26 31.01
CA SER A 100 -4.12 -7.84 30.68
C SER A 100 -4.55 -6.98 31.87
N GLN A 101 -5.51 -7.45 32.68
CA GLN A 101 -5.93 -6.74 33.90
C GLN A 101 -4.80 -6.71 34.94
N LEU A 102 -4.05 -7.80 35.08
CA LEU A 102 -2.89 -7.87 35.98
C LEU A 102 -1.76 -6.93 35.54
N LEU A 103 -1.50 -6.78 34.23
CA LEU A 103 -0.57 -5.77 33.72
C LEU A 103 -0.98 -4.35 34.11
N ARG A 104 -2.28 -4.04 34.00
CA ARG A 104 -2.82 -2.73 34.42
C ARG A 104 -2.75 -2.52 35.93
N ALA A 105 -2.89 -3.60 36.70
CA ALA A 105 -2.65 -3.62 38.14
C ALA A 105 -1.17 -3.61 38.53
N ASN A 106 -0.25 -3.59 37.56
CA ASN A 106 1.20 -3.72 37.74
C ASN A 106 1.63 -5.00 38.50
N GLN A 107 0.81 -6.06 38.47
CA GLN A 107 1.15 -7.39 38.98
C GLN A 107 1.85 -8.20 37.88
N ASN A 108 3.05 -7.76 37.50
CA ASN A 108 3.69 -8.16 36.23
C ASN A 108 4.14 -9.63 36.21
N GLU A 109 4.67 -10.17 37.31
CA GLU A 109 5.03 -11.59 37.39
C GLU A 109 3.81 -12.50 37.22
N SER A 110 2.73 -12.19 37.95
CA SER A 110 1.46 -12.91 37.81
C SER A 110 0.89 -12.78 36.39
N ALA A 111 0.94 -11.57 35.81
CA ALA A 111 0.48 -11.34 34.46
C ALA A 111 1.25 -12.18 33.43
N LEU A 112 2.57 -12.31 33.59
CA LEU A 112 3.42 -13.08 32.68
C LEU A 112 2.94 -14.53 32.57
N GLY A 113 2.62 -15.18 33.70
CA GLY A 113 2.10 -16.55 33.71
C GLY A 113 0.80 -16.71 32.90
N TYR A 114 -0.17 -15.81 33.12
CA TYR A 114 -1.43 -15.83 32.37
C TYR A 114 -1.25 -15.51 30.88
N VAL A 115 -0.45 -14.50 30.54
CA VAL A 115 -0.22 -14.12 29.14
C VAL A 115 0.49 -15.24 28.37
N GLN A 116 1.48 -15.90 28.98
CA GLN A 116 2.18 -17.03 28.37
C GLN A 116 1.24 -18.24 28.19
N ARG A 117 0.43 -18.57 29.21
CA ARG A 117 -0.54 -19.67 29.13
C ARG A 117 -1.56 -19.45 28.01
N GLY A 118 -2.16 -18.25 27.94
CA GLY A 118 -3.12 -17.91 26.90
C GLY A 118 -2.50 -17.88 25.50
N ARG A 119 -1.26 -17.42 25.37
CA ARG A 119 -0.50 -17.46 24.10
C ARG A 119 -0.24 -18.89 23.64
N ASN A 120 0.26 -19.76 24.52
CA ASN A 120 0.57 -21.15 24.17
C ASN A 120 -0.70 -21.90 23.74
N MET A 121 -1.83 -21.63 24.39
CA MET A 121 -3.13 -22.15 23.96
C MET A 121 -3.51 -21.67 22.56
N ARG A 122 -3.39 -20.38 22.26
CA ARG A 122 -3.64 -19.87 20.89
C ARG A 122 -2.75 -20.53 19.84
N LEU A 123 -1.47 -20.72 20.13
CA LEU A 123 -0.55 -21.41 19.23
C LEU A 123 -0.96 -22.87 18.99
N ALA A 124 -1.35 -23.60 20.05
CA ALA A 124 -1.84 -24.97 19.94
C ALA A 124 -3.13 -25.07 19.11
N LEU A 125 -3.96 -24.02 19.14
CA LEU A 125 -5.18 -23.89 18.34
C LEU A 125 -4.93 -23.37 16.90
N GLY A 126 -3.67 -23.10 16.53
CA GLY A 126 -3.32 -22.53 15.22
C GLY A 126 -3.64 -21.04 15.04
N ASP A 127 -4.06 -20.34 16.09
CA ASP A 127 -4.38 -18.90 16.08
C ASP A 127 -3.11 -18.03 16.18
N THR A 128 -2.37 -17.98 15.06
CA THR A 128 -1.14 -17.19 14.94
C THR A 128 -1.40 -15.68 15.01
N VAL A 129 -2.54 -15.22 14.50
CA VAL A 129 -3.01 -13.83 14.55
C VAL A 129 -3.22 -13.40 16.00
N GLY A 130 -4.00 -14.18 16.75
CA GLY A 130 -4.21 -13.92 18.15
C GLY A 130 -2.92 -14.03 18.96
N ALA A 131 -2.05 -14.98 18.67
CA ALA A 131 -0.74 -15.09 19.32
C ALA A 131 0.13 -13.83 19.12
N SER A 132 0.08 -13.18 17.94
CA SER A 132 0.80 -11.92 17.72
C SER A 132 0.39 -10.81 18.69
N ARG A 133 -0.88 -10.74 19.09
CA ARG A 133 -1.38 -9.74 20.04
C ARG A 133 -0.90 -10.02 21.47
N THR A 134 -0.79 -11.29 21.84
CA THR A 134 -0.35 -11.71 23.18
C THR A 134 1.16 -11.55 23.38
N TRP A 135 1.93 -11.66 22.31
CA TRP A 135 3.36 -11.32 22.29
C TRP A 135 3.62 -9.88 22.74
N ASN A 136 2.81 -8.91 22.29
CA ASN A 136 2.93 -7.52 22.78
C ASN A 136 2.73 -7.43 24.30
N ASN A 137 1.73 -8.11 24.86
CA ASN A 137 1.49 -8.10 26.31
C ASN A 137 2.62 -8.79 27.08
N THR A 138 3.22 -9.84 26.49
CA THR A 138 4.41 -10.50 27.05
C THR A 138 5.58 -9.52 27.12
N GLY A 139 5.80 -8.77 26.03
CA GLY A 139 6.84 -7.74 25.98
C GLY A 139 6.60 -6.65 27.01
N SER A 140 5.37 -6.19 27.17
CA SER A 140 5.02 -5.22 28.22
C SER A 140 5.28 -5.76 29.63
N ALA A 141 4.95 -7.02 29.91
CA ALA A 141 5.24 -7.65 31.20
C ALA A 141 6.75 -7.66 31.51
N HIS A 142 7.55 -8.12 30.56
CA HIS A 142 9.01 -8.15 30.71
C HIS A 142 9.61 -6.75 30.83
N TYR A 143 9.16 -5.80 30.02
CA TYR A 143 9.61 -4.41 30.11
C TYR A 143 9.36 -3.82 31.50
N GLN A 144 8.17 -4.04 32.07
CA GLN A 144 7.83 -3.53 33.40
C GLN A 144 8.68 -4.16 34.52
N LEU A 145 9.13 -5.40 34.32
CA LEU A 145 10.07 -6.09 35.20
C LEU A 145 11.54 -5.70 34.96
N GLY A 146 11.84 -4.83 34.00
CA GLY A 146 13.21 -4.47 33.61
C GLY A 146 13.95 -5.53 32.78
N ASN A 147 13.23 -6.54 32.28
CA ASN A 147 13.78 -7.62 31.46
C ASN A 147 13.80 -7.20 29.98
N TYR A 148 14.69 -6.29 29.60
CA TYR A 148 14.63 -5.63 28.29
C TYR A 148 14.91 -6.53 27.09
N GLU A 149 15.81 -7.50 27.21
CA GLU A 149 16.05 -8.49 26.15
C GLU A 149 14.77 -9.27 25.83
N GLN A 150 14.15 -9.85 26.86
CA GLN A 150 12.94 -10.64 26.72
C GLN A 150 11.77 -9.76 26.25
N ALA A 151 11.75 -8.48 26.63
CA ALA A 151 10.78 -7.52 26.15
C ALA A 151 10.93 -7.28 24.63
N LEU A 152 12.15 -6.97 24.17
CA LEU A 152 12.43 -6.75 22.75
C LEU A 152 12.15 -8.00 21.91
N TYR A 153 12.55 -9.18 22.38
CA TYR A 153 12.23 -10.44 21.73
C TYR A 153 10.72 -10.65 21.60
N ALA A 154 9.96 -10.46 22.67
CA ALA A 154 8.50 -10.60 22.61
C ALA A 154 7.85 -9.53 21.70
N PHE A 155 8.37 -8.30 21.70
CA PHE A 155 7.89 -7.26 20.79
C PHE A 155 8.23 -7.56 19.33
N SER A 156 9.40 -8.11 19.00
CA SER A 156 9.74 -8.50 17.62
C SER A 156 8.80 -9.58 17.09
N GLN A 157 8.51 -10.61 17.89
CA GLN A 157 7.51 -11.63 17.54
C GLN A 157 6.11 -11.03 17.30
N SER A 158 5.72 -10.02 18.08
CA SER A 158 4.47 -9.29 17.85
C SER A 158 4.52 -8.48 16.55
N LEU A 159 5.63 -7.79 16.30
CA LEU A 159 5.84 -6.94 15.14
C LEU A 159 5.73 -7.74 13.83
N ASP A 160 6.40 -8.89 13.76
CA ASP A 160 6.38 -9.77 12.57
C ASP A 160 4.99 -10.34 12.31
N GLY A 161 4.29 -10.75 13.37
CA GLY A 161 2.91 -11.21 13.27
C GLY A 161 1.97 -10.11 12.74
N ARG A 162 2.13 -8.87 13.21
CA ARG A 162 1.29 -7.72 12.80
C ARG A 162 1.64 -7.21 11.40
N ARG A 163 2.91 -7.24 11.00
CA ARG A 163 3.34 -6.93 9.62
C ARG A 163 2.72 -7.89 8.60
N ARG A 164 2.71 -9.19 8.89
CA ARG A 164 2.03 -10.20 8.04
C ARG A 164 0.51 -9.97 7.92
N GLN A 165 -0.09 -9.31 8.90
CA GLN A 165 -1.52 -8.98 8.91
C GLN A 165 -1.82 -7.58 8.36
N HIS A 166 -0.80 -6.79 8.01
CA HIS A 166 -0.95 -5.38 7.66
C HIS A 166 -1.67 -4.55 8.73
N ASP A 167 -1.53 -4.92 10.01
CA ASP A 167 -2.14 -4.23 11.17
C ASP A 167 -1.35 -2.97 11.53
N THR A 168 -1.61 -1.87 10.80
CA THR A 168 -0.87 -0.60 10.91
C THR A 168 -0.92 -0.01 12.33
N VAL A 169 -2.09 -0.01 12.97
CA VAL A 169 -2.27 0.50 14.35
C VAL A 169 -1.47 -0.34 15.34
N GLY A 170 -1.53 -1.66 15.16
CA GLY A 170 -0.78 -2.60 15.95
C GLY A 170 0.73 -2.47 15.82
N ILE A 171 1.22 -2.30 14.59
CA ILE A 171 2.64 -2.08 14.31
C ILE A 171 3.12 -0.80 15.01
N ALA A 172 2.41 0.32 14.86
CA ALA A 172 2.76 1.58 15.52
C ALA A 172 2.83 1.44 17.06
N ARG A 173 1.91 0.69 17.65
CA ARG A 173 1.90 0.40 19.09
C ARG A 173 3.14 -0.40 19.53
N VAL A 174 3.48 -1.46 18.80
CA VAL A 174 4.64 -2.30 19.11
C VAL A 174 5.94 -1.51 18.94
N LEU A 175 6.06 -0.74 17.86
CA LEU A 175 7.22 0.14 17.62
C LEU A 175 7.38 1.19 18.72
N THR A 176 6.27 1.76 19.21
CA THR A 176 6.31 2.71 20.34
C THR A 176 6.84 2.03 21.61
N ASN A 177 6.40 0.80 21.89
CA ASN A 177 6.88 0.05 23.05
C ASN A 177 8.37 -0.33 22.92
N ILE A 178 8.82 -0.73 21.72
CA ILE A 178 10.25 -0.96 21.44
C ILE A 178 11.05 0.33 21.65
N GLY A 179 10.56 1.45 21.13
CA GLY A 179 11.18 2.77 21.31
C GLY A 179 11.31 3.15 22.79
N LYS A 180 10.28 2.86 23.59
CA LYS A 180 10.31 3.07 25.05
C LYS A 180 11.37 2.20 25.74
N VAL A 181 11.51 0.93 25.35
CA VAL A 181 12.58 0.05 25.86
C VAL A 181 13.95 0.64 25.55
N TYR A 182 14.21 1.05 24.30
CA TYR A 182 15.52 1.65 23.96
C TYR A 182 15.78 2.98 24.66
N GLN A 183 14.75 3.81 24.86
CA GLN A 183 14.90 5.07 25.58
C GLN A 183 15.31 4.80 27.03
N ASP A 184 14.64 3.90 27.73
CA ASP A 184 15.02 3.54 29.11
C ASP A 184 16.38 2.80 29.14
N TRP A 185 16.75 2.08 28.06
CA TRP A 185 18.08 1.48 27.85
C TRP A 185 19.19 2.48 27.48
N GLY A 186 18.88 3.77 27.28
CA GLY A 186 19.86 4.77 26.88
C GLY A 186 20.32 4.66 25.41
N GLN A 187 19.66 3.82 24.60
CA GLN A 187 19.92 3.64 23.17
C GLN A 187 19.12 4.67 22.34
N TYR A 188 19.35 5.95 22.58
CA TYR A 188 18.50 7.04 22.11
C TYR A 188 18.34 7.13 20.58
N GLY A 189 19.40 6.87 19.81
CA GLY A 189 19.32 6.89 18.35
C GLY A 189 18.36 5.82 17.79
N ARG A 190 18.36 4.63 18.40
CA ARG A 190 17.45 3.52 18.02
C ARG A 190 16.03 3.80 18.50
N ALA A 191 15.88 4.35 19.71
CA ALA A 191 14.60 4.81 20.23
C ALA A 191 13.96 5.81 19.27
N GLU A 192 14.70 6.86 18.88
CA GLU A 192 14.23 7.89 17.96
C GLU A 192 13.82 7.31 16.61
N ALA A 193 14.63 6.44 16.01
CA ALA A 193 14.32 5.81 14.72
C ALA A 193 12.99 5.04 14.77
N ARG A 194 12.81 4.15 15.76
CA ARG A 194 11.60 3.34 15.92
C ARG A 194 10.37 4.19 16.25
N LEU A 195 10.55 5.26 17.03
CA LEU A 195 9.47 6.18 17.39
C LEU A 195 9.04 7.07 16.21
N LYS A 196 9.98 7.52 15.37
CA LYS A 196 9.66 8.25 14.13
C LYS A 196 8.85 7.38 13.16
N GLU A 197 9.22 6.11 13.01
CA GLU A 197 8.44 5.12 12.25
C GLU A 197 7.03 4.98 12.85
N ALA A 198 6.93 4.79 14.17
CA ALA A 198 5.65 4.68 14.87
C ALA A 198 4.74 5.91 14.70
N VAL A 199 5.31 7.12 14.82
CA VAL A 199 4.59 8.40 14.64
C VAL A 199 4.08 8.54 13.20
N ALA A 200 4.89 8.20 12.20
CA ALA A 200 4.48 8.24 10.80
C ALA A 200 3.31 7.26 10.54
N MET A 201 3.42 6.02 11.03
CA MET A 201 2.36 5.01 10.87
C MET A 201 1.07 5.40 11.61
N ALA A 202 1.16 5.84 12.87
CA ALA A 202 0.00 6.26 13.65
C ALA A 202 -0.69 7.51 13.08
N GLY A 203 0.09 8.43 12.50
CA GLY A 203 -0.46 9.62 11.83
C GLY A 203 -1.33 9.27 10.62
N THR A 204 -0.97 8.22 9.87
CA THR A 204 -1.75 7.75 8.71
C THR A 204 -2.99 6.93 9.09
N SER A 205 -2.99 6.27 10.25
CA SER A 205 -4.08 5.38 10.67
C SER A 205 -5.26 6.10 11.33
N GLY A 206 -5.08 7.35 11.76
CA GLY A 206 -6.11 8.13 12.45
C GLY A 206 -6.30 7.79 13.93
N ASP A 207 -5.49 6.87 14.50
CA ASP A 207 -5.51 6.55 15.95
C ASP A 207 -4.73 7.62 16.74
N GLN A 208 -5.45 8.66 17.18
CA GLN A 208 -4.89 9.79 17.92
C GLN A 208 -4.29 9.41 19.28
N ALA A 209 -4.80 8.35 19.92
CA ALA A 209 -4.29 7.91 21.23
C ALA A 209 -2.90 7.27 21.08
N ILE A 210 -2.70 6.42 20.07
CA ILE A 210 -1.39 5.84 19.77
C ILE A 210 -0.43 6.90 19.21
N PHE A 211 -0.93 7.81 18.36
CA PHE A 211 -0.14 8.92 17.84
C PHE A 211 0.38 9.82 18.97
N GLY A 212 -0.50 10.22 19.91
CA GLY A 212 -0.14 10.98 21.09
C GLY A 212 0.88 10.27 21.98
N TYR A 213 0.72 8.96 22.18
CA TYR A 213 1.64 8.15 22.99
C TYR A 213 3.04 8.03 22.36
N ALA A 214 3.10 7.81 21.04
CA ALA A 214 4.35 7.76 20.29
C ALA A 214 5.10 9.10 20.35
N LEU A 215 4.37 10.22 20.18
CA LEU A 215 4.93 11.57 20.32
C LEU A 215 5.45 11.85 21.73
N ASN A 216 4.70 11.47 22.78
CA ASN A 216 5.16 11.67 24.16
C ASN A 216 6.47 10.90 24.43
N THR A 217 6.55 9.66 23.96
CA THR A 217 7.75 8.83 24.13
C THR A 217 8.93 9.42 23.34
N LEU A 218 8.69 9.93 22.13
CA LEU A 218 9.70 10.63 21.34
C LEU A 218 10.18 11.92 22.04
N ALA A 219 9.25 12.66 22.66
CA ALA A 219 9.62 13.84 23.43
C ALA A 219 10.53 13.51 24.62
N LEU A 220 10.33 12.37 25.31
CA LEU A 220 11.24 11.91 26.36
C LEU A 220 12.65 11.62 25.83
N VAL A 221 12.78 11.05 24.61
CA VAL A 221 14.09 10.89 23.96
C VAL A 221 14.76 12.26 23.73
N TYR A 222 13.98 13.28 23.33
CA TYR A 222 14.50 14.65 23.19
C TYR A 222 14.84 15.29 24.52
N VAL A 223 14.12 14.99 25.62
CA VAL A 223 14.50 15.42 26.97
C VAL A 223 15.84 14.81 27.39
N ASP A 224 16.01 13.49 27.21
CA ASP A 224 17.22 12.77 27.60
C ASP A 224 18.45 13.20 26.79
N THR A 225 18.25 13.50 25.50
CA THR A 225 19.30 14.03 24.61
C THR A 225 19.46 15.54 24.70
N ARG A 226 18.77 16.22 25.63
CA ARG A 226 18.80 17.67 25.88
C ARG A 226 18.39 18.56 24.70
N GLN A 227 17.62 18.02 23.78
CA GLN A 227 17.01 18.75 22.66
C GLN A 227 15.69 19.41 23.10
N PHE A 228 15.75 20.33 24.06
CA PHE A 228 14.57 20.83 24.76
C PHE A 228 13.53 21.55 23.87
N ALA A 229 13.98 22.27 22.84
CA ALA A 229 13.06 22.92 21.90
C ALA A 229 12.17 21.88 21.18
N LEU A 230 12.80 20.83 20.63
CA LEU A 230 12.10 19.71 20.01
C LEU A 230 11.23 18.95 21.02
N ALA A 231 11.70 18.78 22.26
CA ALA A 231 10.92 18.15 23.31
C ALA A 231 9.61 18.90 23.59
N TYR A 232 9.66 20.23 23.78
CA TYR A 232 8.45 21.02 24.05
C TYR A 232 7.49 21.06 22.86
N GLU A 233 8.02 21.19 21.64
CA GLU A 233 7.21 21.11 20.42
C GLU A 233 6.49 19.75 20.32
N THR A 234 7.22 18.66 20.57
CA THR A 234 6.69 17.30 20.47
C THR A 234 5.68 17.01 21.60
N ILE A 235 5.90 17.53 22.82
CA ILE A 235 4.92 17.49 23.91
C ILE A 235 3.63 18.22 23.52
N ALA A 236 3.74 19.41 22.92
CA ALA A 236 2.57 20.17 22.48
C ALA A 236 1.77 19.40 21.41
N ARG A 237 2.47 18.78 20.45
CA ARG A 237 1.84 17.90 19.44
C ARG A 237 1.16 16.69 20.07
N SER A 238 1.78 16.06 21.07
CA SER A 238 1.18 14.94 21.81
C SER A 238 -0.10 15.38 22.55
N LEU A 239 -0.06 16.51 23.26
CA LEU A 239 -1.23 17.06 23.96
C LEU A 239 -2.36 17.42 22.98
N ALA A 240 -2.02 17.98 21.82
CA ALA A 240 -2.99 18.28 20.78
C ALA A 240 -3.67 17.02 20.25
N ALA A 241 -2.91 15.92 20.08
CA ALA A 241 -3.48 14.62 19.73
C ALA A 241 -4.51 14.16 20.77
N TYR A 242 -4.24 14.30 22.07
CA TYR A 242 -5.19 13.96 23.14
C TYR A 242 -6.36 14.94 23.33
N SER A 243 -6.30 16.10 22.68
CA SER A 243 -7.33 17.16 22.72
C SER A 243 -8.18 17.22 21.44
N SER A 244 -7.80 16.47 20.39
CA SER A 244 -8.52 16.47 19.12
C SER A 244 -9.90 15.84 19.30
N GLY A 245 -10.97 16.60 19.07
CA GLY A 245 -12.35 16.14 19.18
C GLY A 245 -12.81 15.12 18.13
N SER A 246 -11.92 14.48 17.38
CA SER A 246 -12.26 13.46 16.37
C SER A 246 -11.07 12.51 16.06
N PRO A 247 -11.21 11.19 16.29
CA PRO A 247 -12.32 10.54 17.01
C PRO A 247 -12.42 11.05 18.45
N GLN A 248 -13.59 10.96 19.09
CA GLN A 248 -13.74 11.30 20.52
C GLN A 248 -12.78 10.44 21.35
N ILE A 249 -11.68 11.05 21.79
CA ILE A 249 -10.79 10.47 22.77
C ILE A 249 -11.57 10.38 24.09
N SER A 250 -11.51 9.22 24.75
CA SER A 250 -12.20 9.07 26.01
C SER A 250 -11.62 10.03 27.05
N VAL A 251 -12.44 10.50 28.00
CA VAL A 251 -11.97 11.37 29.09
C VAL A 251 -10.77 10.74 29.82
N VAL A 252 -10.74 9.41 29.93
CA VAL A 252 -9.64 8.67 30.57
C VAL A 252 -8.37 8.70 29.72
N ASP A 253 -8.48 8.59 28.41
CA ASP A 253 -7.33 8.69 27.50
C ASP A 253 -6.80 10.13 27.45
N SER A 254 -7.67 11.15 27.44
CA SER A 254 -7.25 12.56 27.51
C SER A 254 -6.54 12.87 28.83
N LEU A 255 -7.08 12.40 29.97
CA LEU A 255 -6.43 12.54 31.27
C LEU A 255 -5.10 11.75 31.35
N GLY A 256 -5.06 10.56 30.75
CA GLY A 256 -3.83 9.77 30.60
C GLY A 256 -2.76 10.51 29.79
N GLY A 257 -3.15 11.05 28.65
CA GLY A 257 -2.30 11.86 27.78
C GLY A 257 -1.79 13.12 28.46
N TRP A 258 -2.63 13.83 29.20
CA TRP A 258 -2.20 14.97 30.02
C TRP A 258 -1.14 14.53 31.05
N ARG A 259 -1.37 13.44 31.79
CA ARG A 259 -0.43 12.97 32.83
C ARG A 259 0.94 12.62 32.26
N LEU A 260 0.98 11.91 31.13
CA LEU A 260 2.22 11.54 30.45
C LEU A 260 3.02 12.77 30.00
N ASN A 261 2.33 13.77 29.45
CA ASN A 261 2.95 14.99 28.96
C ASN A 261 3.34 15.96 30.09
N ALA A 262 2.57 16.01 31.17
CA ALA A 262 2.93 16.74 32.38
C ALA A 262 4.22 16.19 33.00
N ALA A 263 4.35 14.86 33.10
CA ALA A 263 5.58 14.21 33.58
C ALA A 263 6.78 14.54 32.67
N ALA A 264 6.63 14.39 31.35
CA ALA A 264 7.69 14.70 30.39
C ALA A 264 8.12 16.17 30.44
N ARG A 265 7.15 17.10 30.59
CA ARG A 265 7.42 18.53 30.78
C ARG A 265 8.13 18.83 32.10
N GLY A 266 7.71 18.21 33.19
CA GLY A 266 8.37 18.32 34.50
C GLY A 266 9.82 17.85 34.44
N GLU A 267 10.06 16.70 33.81
CA GLU A 267 11.39 16.16 33.58
C GLU A 267 12.25 17.09 32.71
N ALA A 268 11.70 17.64 31.62
CA ALA A 268 12.38 18.63 30.79
C ALA A 268 12.80 19.88 31.57
N LEU A 269 11.93 20.38 32.45
CA LEU A 269 12.22 21.54 33.32
C LEU A 269 13.34 21.21 34.31
N LEU A 270 13.31 20.03 34.95
CA LEU A 270 14.35 19.59 35.87
C LEU A 270 15.71 19.44 35.19
N ARG A 271 15.76 18.88 33.96
CA ARG A 271 17.01 18.77 33.19
C ARG A 271 17.61 20.14 32.82
N GLN A 272 16.81 21.20 32.82
CA GLN A 272 17.22 22.59 32.62
C GLN A 272 17.52 23.33 33.95
N GLY A 273 17.42 22.67 35.11
CA GLY A 273 17.62 23.31 36.42
C GLY A 273 16.44 24.17 36.88
N ARG A 274 15.28 24.08 36.22
CA ARG A 274 14.09 24.90 36.47
C ARG A 274 13.15 24.22 37.48
N ALA A 275 13.70 23.79 38.61
CA ALA A 275 12.97 23.02 39.63
C ALA A 275 11.73 23.75 40.18
N ARG A 276 11.81 25.08 40.39
CA ARG A 276 10.67 25.87 40.89
C ARG A 276 9.45 25.83 39.98
N GLU A 277 9.66 25.70 38.68
CA GLU A 277 8.57 25.60 37.69
C GLU A 277 8.07 24.16 37.56
N ALA A 278 8.94 23.16 37.77
CA ALA A 278 8.59 21.76 37.68
C ALA A 278 7.72 21.28 38.85
N LEU A 279 8.05 21.70 40.08
CA LEU A 279 7.45 21.15 41.30
C LEU A 279 5.92 21.31 41.39
N PRO A 280 5.29 22.47 41.09
CA PRO A 280 3.84 22.58 41.13
C PRO A 280 3.12 21.63 40.16
N LEU A 281 3.70 21.44 38.97
CA LEU A 281 3.18 20.49 37.97
C LEU A 281 3.27 19.05 38.48
N LEU A 282 4.42 18.68 39.05
CA LEU A 282 4.64 17.33 39.58
C LEU A 282 3.80 17.04 40.84
N ASP A 283 3.55 18.04 41.68
CA ASP A 283 2.67 17.93 42.84
C ASP A 283 1.23 17.63 42.41
N SER A 284 0.70 18.36 41.41
CA SER A 284 -0.62 18.07 40.83
C SER A 284 -0.73 16.65 40.26
N LEU A 285 0.35 16.15 39.65
CA LEU A 285 0.41 14.78 39.12
C LEU A 285 0.43 13.73 40.25
N ALA A 286 1.18 13.99 41.32
CA ALA A 286 1.24 13.10 42.48
C ALA A 286 -0.12 13.04 43.21
N ALA A 287 -0.79 14.18 43.38
CA ALA A 287 -2.11 14.29 43.99
C ALA A 287 -3.17 13.50 43.21
N MET A 288 -3.24 13.68 41.88
CA MET A 288 -4.14 12.88 41.03
C MET A 288 -3.80 11.38 41.05
N GLY A 289 -2.52 11.04 41.08
CA GLY A 289 -2.09 9.65 41.20
C GLY A 289 -2.55 8.99 42.51
N LYS A 290 -2.58 9.77 43.60
CA LYS A 290 -3.10 9.33 44.90
C LYS A 290 -4.61 9.15 44.89
N GLU A 291 -5.36 10.12 44.37
CA GLU A 291 -6.82 10.11 44.33
C GLU A 291 -7.38 8.94 43.50
N ASN A 292 -6.78 8.70 42.33
CA ASN A 292 -7.24 7.70 41.38
C ASN A 292 -6.58 6.32 41.55
N GLY A 293 -5.79 6.11 42.61
CA GLY A 293 -5.09 4.84 42.86
C GLY A 293 -4.01 4.48 41.83
N ASN A 294 -3.52 5.43 41.03
CA ASN A 294 -2.48 5.19 40.03
C ASN A 294 -1.09 5.25 40.65
N ILE A 295 -0.71 4.16 41.34
CA ILE A 295 0.55 4.03 42.09
C ILE A 295 1.76 4.36 41.22
N ARG A 296 1.82 3.85 39.99
CA ARG A 296 2.95 4.06 39.06
C ARG A 296 3.16 5.53 38.71
N SER A 297 2.08 6.24 38.35
CA SER A 297 2.17 7.67 37.99
C SER A 297 2.58 8.51 39.21
N ARG A 298 2.05 8.17 40.39
CA ARG A 298 2.42 8.82 41.66
C ARG A 298 3.89 8.59 42.01
N ALA A 299 4.39 7.36 41.90
CA ALA A 299 5.79 7.03 42.15
C ALA A 299 6.72 7.85 41.23
N ARG A 300 6.41 7.92 39.93
CA ARG A 300 7.19 8.74 38.98
C ARG A 300 7.16 10.23 39.34
N ALA A 301 6.01 10.77 39.72
CA ALA A 301 5.90 12.16 40.13
C ALA A 301 6.76 12.45 41.38
N LEU A 302 6.69 11.59 42.40
CA LEU A 302 7.46 11.70 43.63
C LEU A 302 8.97 11.57 43.40
N LEU A 303 9.39 10.70 42.47
CA LEU A 303 10.78 10.59 42.04
C LEU A 303 11.29 11.95 41.52
N LEU A 304 10.57 12.52 40.53
CA LEU A 304 10.92 13.80 39.92
C LEU A 304 10.83 14.95 40.93
N MET A 305 9.87 14.94 41.86
CA MET A 305 9.79 15.92 42.95
C MET A 305 11.02 15.82 43.85
N GLY A 306 11.45 14.61 44.19
CA GLY A 306 12.67 14.36 44.96
C GLY A 306 13.90 14.97 44.32
N GLU A 307 14.07 14.76 43.01
CA GLU A 307 15.14 15.41 42.22
C GLU A 307 15.01 16.94 42.21
N GLY A 308 13.79 17.47 42.05
CA GLY A 308 13.53 18.91 42.07
C GLY A 308 13.88 19.57 43.39
N HIS A 309 13.44 19.01 44.52
CA HIS A 309 13.80 19.49 45.85
C HIS A 309 15.31 19.38 46.10
N ALA A 310 15.96 18.33 45.57
CA ALA A 310 17.42 18.22 45.64
C ALA A 310 18.10 19.37 44.88
N GLN A 311 17.63 19.77 43.70
CA GLN A 311 18.17 20.92 42.96
C GLN A 311 18.03 22.23 43.75
N LEU A 312 16.96 22.39 44.52
CA LEU A 312 16.75 23.55 45.39
C LEU A 312 17.56 23.52 46.70
N GLY A 313 18.22 22.40 47.01
CA GLY A 313 18.96 22.23 48.26
C GLY A 313 18.09 21.80 49.46
N GLU A 314 16.82 21.47 49.22
CA GLU A 314 15.85 21.05 50.24
C GLU A 314 16.01 19.54 50.53
N LEU A 315 17.21 19.14 50.97
CA LEU A 315 17.62 17.73 51.07
C LEU A 315 16.69 16.85 51.94
N PRO A 316 16.14 17.31 53.08
CA PRO A 316 15.20 16.50 53.87
C PRO A 316 13.90 16.19 53.12
N VAL A 317 13.37 17.18 52.37
CA VAL A 317 12.15 17.01 51.57
C VAL A 317 12.44 16.10 50.38
N ALA A 318 13.58 16.30 49.70
CA ALA A 318 14.05 15.45 48.62
C ALA A 318 14.12 13.98 49.06
N ARG A 319 14.80 13.70 50.19
CA ARG A 319 14.88 12.36 50.79
C ARG A 319 13.49 11.76 51.03
N SER A 320 12.60 12.52 51.66
CA SER A 320 11.23 12.05 51.96
C SER A 320 10.48 11.65 50.70
N ARG A 321 10.49 12.49 49.66
CA ARG A 321 9.82 12.21 48.38
C ARG A 321 10.42 11.00 47.66
N LEU A 322 11.75 10.87 47.65
CA LEU A 322 12.44 9.73 47.03
C LEU A 322 12.17 8.41 47.77
N MET A 323 12.12 8.42 49.10
CA MET A 323 11.76 7.25 49.90
C MET A 323 10.31 6.81 49.65
N GLU A 324 9.37 7.75 49.57
CA GLU A 324 7.98 7.46 49.22
C GLU A 324 7.87 6.88 47.80
N SER A 325 8.60 7.45 46.83
CA SER A 325 8.69 6.92 45.48
C SER A 325 9.25 5.49 45.45
N LEU A 326 10.30 5.21 46.23
CA LEU A 326 10.93 3.90 46.31
C LEU A 326 9.98 2.86 46.90
N GLU A 327 9.23 3.20 47.95
CA GLU A 327 8.23 2.33 48.56
C GLU A 327 7.11 1.97 47.57
N LEU A 328 6.56 2.98 46.88
CA LEU A 328 5.54 2.74 45.85
C LEU A 328 6.10 1.95 44.67
N SER A 329 7.33 2.24 44.23
CA SER A 329 7.95 1.51 43.13
C SER A 329 8.20 0.04 43.47
N ARG A 330 8.51 -0.28 44.74
CA ARG A 330 8.60 -1.65 45.23
C ARG A 330 7.25 -2.37 45.20
N SER A 331 6.18 -1.72 45.63
CA SER A 331 4.84 -2.35 45.67
C SER A 331 4.26 -2.68 44.30
N VAL A 332 4.76 -2.04 43.23
CA VAL A 332 4.40 -2.32 41.83
C VAL A 332 5.57 -2.87 40.99
N GLU A 333 6.63 -3.34 41.66
CA GLU A 333 7.79 -4.01 41.06
C GLU A 333 8.46 -3.22 39.91
N GLN A 334 8.43 -1.88 39.95
CA GLN A 334 8.99 -1.02 38.90
C GLN A 334 10.50 -0.83 39.09
N ARG A 335 11.31 -1.76 38.57
CA ARG A 335 12.78 -1.76 38.77
C ARG A 335 13.48 -0.50 38.27
N VAL A 336 13.00 0.09 37.17
CA VAL A 336 13.58 1.33 36.61
C VAL A 336 13.43 2.50 37.59
N PHE A 337 12.24 2.67 38.17
CA PHE A 337 12.00 3.76 39.13
C PHE A 337 12.74 3.51 40.45
N MET A 338 12.85 2.25 40.88
CA MET A 338 13.68 1.90 42.04
C MET A 338 15.14 2.27 41.81
N LEU A 339 15.71 1.94 40.65
CA LEU A 339 17.07 2.33 40.28
C LEU A 339 17.25 3.85 40.34
N GLN A 340 16.40 4.60 39.66
CA GLN A 340 16.46 6.07 39.63
C GLN A 340 16.33 6.67 41.04
N ALA A 341 15.43 6.12 41.86
CA ALA A 341 15.29 6.55 43.25
C ALA A 341 16.55 6.27 44.08
N PHE A 342 17.21 5.12 43.90
CA PHE A 342 18.47 4.83 44.57
C PHE A 342 19.61 5.74 44.13
N GLU A 343 19.70 6.05 42.83
CA GLU A 343 20.69 7.00 42.30
C GLU A 343 20.48 8.41 42.86
N ALA A 344 19.24 8.90 42.86
CA ALA A 344 18.89 10.19 43.42
C ALA A 344 19.12 10.24 44.94
N LEU A 345 18.76 9.17 45.67
CA LEU A 345 19.01 9.07 47.11
C LEU A 345 20.51 9.10 47.41
N SER A 346 21.33 8.39 46.65
CA SER A 346 22.79 8.41 46.82
C SER A 346 23.35 9.84 46.75
N GLN A 347 22.92 10.61 45.75
CA GLN A 347 23.33 12.01 45.58
C GLN A 347 22.81 12.92 46.70
N VAL A 348 21.56 12.74 47.12
CA VAL A 348 20.95 13.52 48.21
C VAL A 348 21.63 13.23 49.55
N GLU A 349 21.92 11.96 49.85
CA GLU A 349 22.62 11.58 51.08
C GLU A 349 24.07 12.06 51.11
N GLU A 350 24.76 12.02 49.96
CA GLU A 350 26.12 12.55 49.85
C GLU A 350 26.17 14.05 50.14
N ARG A 351 25.27 14.82 49.52
CA ARG A 351 25.13 16.27 49.76
C ARG A 351 24.71 16.60 51.19
N ALA A 352 24.02 15.69 51.86
CA ALA A 352 23.64 15.81 53.26
C ALA A 352 24.75 15.40 54.24
N GLY A 353 25.90 14.92 53.75
CA GLY A 353 27.02 14.44 54.58
C GLY A 353 26.84 13.02 55.13
N ASN A 354 25.84 12.28 54.65
CA ASN A 354 25.50 10.93 55.12
C ASN A 354 26.18 9.84 54.28
N SER A 355 27.50 9.73 54.36
CA SER A 355 28.31 8.85 53.49
C SER A 355 27.89 7.37 53.53
N VAL A 356 27.47 6.85 54.69
CA VAL A 356 27.01 5.45 54.84
C VAL A 356 25.70 5.21 54.08
N ALA A 357 24.74 6.14 54.20
CA ALA A 357 23.46 6.03 53.50
C ALA A 357 23.64 6.20 51.99
N SER A 358 24.51 7.13 51.57
CA SER A 358 24.87 7.33 50.18
C SER A 358 25.47 6.06 49.57
N LEU A 359 26.48 5.47 50.22
CA LEU A 359 27.12 4.24 49.75
C LEU A 359 26.14 3.07 49.68
N ARG A 360 25.21 2.95 50.63
CA ARG A 360 24.16 1.93 50.60
C ARG A 360 23.24 2.10 49.39
N ALA A 361 22.79 3.33 49.14
CA ALA A 361 21.95 3.65 47.99
C ALA A 361 22.70 3.40 46.67
N LEU A 362 23.97 3.80 46.58
CA LEU A 362 24.82 3.55 45.40
C LEU A 362 25.02 2.07 45.11
N ARG A 363 25.25 1.24 46.14
CA ARG A 363 25.35 -0.22 45.99
C ARG A 363 24.03 -0.83 45.50
N ALA A 364 22.91 -0.38 46.05
CA ALA A 364 21.59 -0.82 45.60
C ALA A 364 21.30 -0.42 44.15
N ALA A 365 21.66 0.81 43.75
CA ALA A 365 21.58 1.27 42.37
C ALA A 365 22.46 0.42 41.45
N THR A 366 23.71 0.15 41.82
CA THR A 366 24.64 -0.63 41.00
C THR A 366 24.13 -2.06 40.78
N ALA A 367 23.73 -2.75 41.85
CA ALA A 367 23.18 -4.10 41.75
C ALA A 367 21.91 -4.15 40.87
N MET A 368 21.06 -3.13 40.97
CA MET A 368 19.86 -3.03 40.15
C MET A 368 20.19 -2.71 38.69
N ARG A 369 21.18 -1.84 38.44
CA ARG A 369 21.66 -1.52 37.11
C ARG A 369 22.21 -2.76 36.40
N ASP A 370 23.01 -3.57 37.08
CA ASP A 370 23.56 -4.81 36.51
C ASP A 370 22.44 -5.82 36.16
N THR A 371 21.33 -5.80 36.91
CA THR A 371 20.17 -6.66 36.65
C THR A 371 19.34 -6.19 35.44
N ILE A 372 19.21 -4.87 35.24
CA ILE A 372 18.38 -4.28 34.16
C ILE A 372 19.18 -4.16 32.85
N PHE A 373 20.45 -3.75 32.95
CA PHE A 373 21.30 -3.36 31.83
C PHE A 373 22.51 -4.27 31.72
N ASP A 374 22.31 -5.49 31.23
CA ASP A 374 23.43 -6.34 30.82
C ASP A 374 24.00 -5.83 29.48
N ARG A 375 25.21 -5.30 29.54
CA ARG A 375 25.93 -4.75 28.37
C ARG A 375 26.21 -5.81 27.32
N SER A 376 26.53 -7.05 27.71
CA SER A 376 26.85 -8.13 26.77
C SER A 376 25.61 -8.53 25.96
N THR A 377 24.47 -8.59 26.62
CA THR A 377 23.17 -8.82 26.01
C THR A 377 22.73 -7.65 25.13
N ALA A 378 22.93 -6.41 25.59
CA ALA A 378 22.65 -5.22 24.79
C ALA A 378 23.41 -5.26 23.45
N GLU A 379 24.74 -5.49 23.51
CA GLU A 379 25.62 -5.55 22.35
C GLU A 379 25.20 -6.65 21.37
N ARG A 380 24.86 -7.85 21.88
CA ARG A 380 24.36 -8.97 21.07
C ARG A 380 23.06 -8.63 20.35
N LEU A 381 22.07 -8.06 21.04
CA LEU A 381 20.79 -7.67 20.44
C LEU A 381 20.95 -6.57 19.40
N THR A 382 21.79 -5.57 19.66
CA THR A 382 22.13 -4.55 18.65
C THR A 382 22.75 -5.19 17.43
N ALA A 383 23.71 -6.10 17.60
CA ALA A 383 24.38 -6.75 16.49
C ALA A 383 23.42 -7.62 15.66
N GLU A 384 22.47 -8.30 16.31
CA GLU A 384 21.48 -9.15 15.65
C GLU A 384 20.46 -8.33 14.85
N GLU A 385 19.90 -7.27 15.45
CA GLU A 385 19.00 -6.37 14.74
C GLU A 385 19.68 -5.59 13.61
N ASP A 386 20.93 -5.17 13.79
CA ASP A 386 21.70 -4.50 12.73
C ASP A 386 22.00 -5.47 11.58
N ARG A 387 22.10 -6.78 11.85
CA ARG A 387 22.19 -7.80 10.79
C ARG A 387 20.85 -7.93 10.06
N GLU A 388 19.75 -8.07 10.78
CA GLU A 388 18.41 -8.16 10.17
C GLU A 388 18.09 -6.93 9.31
N GLU A 389 18.40 -5.72 9.80
CA GLU A 389 18.15 -4.48 9.06
C GLU A 389 18.99 -4.43 7.78
N ARG A 390 20.26 -4.84 7.85
CA ARG A 390 21.13 -4.95 6.66
C ARG A 390 20.63 -6.00 5.68
N GLU A 391 20.09 -7.12 6.16
CA GLU A 391 19.49 -8.15 5.31
C GLU A 391 18.24 -7.63 4.59
N ARG A 392 17.32 -6.96 5.31
CA ARG A 392 16.13 -6.34 4.70
C ARG A 392 16.51 -5.29 3.65
N GLN A 393 17.46 -4.42 3.96
CA GLN A 393 17.94 -3.41 3.00
C GLN A 393 18.55 -4.05 1.75
N ARG A 394 19.29 -5.16 1.92
CA ARG A 394 19.84 -5.93 0.78
C ARG A 394 18.73 -6.55 -0.06
N GLU A 395 17.71 -7.14 0.56
CA GLU A 395 16.56 -7.71 -0.14
C GLU A 395 15.78 -6.65 -0.91
N GLU A 396 15.49 -5.51 -0.29
CA GLU A 396 14.79 -4.39 -0.94
C GLU A 396 15.60 -3.83 -2.10
N THR A 397 16.90 -3.61 -1.91
CA THR A 397 17.81 -3.16 -2.98
C THR A 397 17.83 -4.17 -4.13
N THR A 398 17.77 -5.46 -3.83
CA THR A 398 17.74 -6.52 -4.84
C THR A 398 16.43 -6.48 -5.63
N ARG A 399 15.27 -6.39 -4.96
CA ARG A 399 13.96 -6.25 -5.62
C ARG A 399 13.88 -5.01 -6.49
N LEU A 400 14.40 -3.87 -6.03
CA LEU A 400 14.42 -2.64 -6.81
C LEU A 400 15.29 -2.79 -8.07
N ARG A 401 16.44 -3.45 -7.97
CA ARG A 401 17.29 -3.76 -9.13
C ARG A 401 16.60 -4.69 -10.12
N GLU A 402 15.93 -5.74 -9.66
CA GLU A 402 15.16 -6.65 -10.51
C GLU A 402 14.01 -5.92 -11.22
N ALA A 403 13.27 -5.07 -10.51
CA ALA A 403 12.22 -4.25 -11.10
C ALA A 403 12.77 -3.29 -12.17
N GLN A 404 13.91 -2.65 -11.91
CA GLN A 404 14.60 -1.79 -12.88
C GLN A 404 15.06 -2.56 -14.12
N GLN A 405 15.62 -3.77 -13.94
CA GLN A 405 16.03 -4.63 -15.05
C GLN A 405 14.83 -5.08 -15.90
N ALA A 406 13.72 -5.49 -15.27
CA ALA A 406 12.50 -5.84 -15.96
C ALA A 406 11.94 -4.66 -16.77
N GLN A 407 11.92 -3.47 -16.18
CA GLN A 407 11.47 -2.26 -16.87
C GLN A 407 12.39 -1.90 -18.05
N ALA A 408 13.72 -2.00 -17.88
CA ALA A 408 14.68 -1.78 -18.96
C ALA A 408 14.50 -2.78 -20.11
N ALA A 409 14.22 -4.05 -19.81
CA ALA A 409 13.94 -5.08 -20.82
C ALA A 409 12.65 -4.79 -21.59
N ILE A 410 11.60 -4.32 -20.93
CA ILE A 410 10.35 -3.89 -21.58
C ILE A 410 10.62 -2.74 -22.55
N ILE A 411 11.34 -1.70 -22.10
CA ILE A 411 11.69 -0.54 -22.93
C ILE A 411 12.55 -0.97 -24.13
N ALA A 412 13.52 -1.86 -23.92
CA ALA A 412 14.36 -2.39 -25.00
C ALA A 412 13.54 -3.14 -26.05
N ARG A 413 12.59 -4.00 -25.63
CA ARG A 413 11.67 -4.68 -26.55
C ARG A 413 10.80 -3.70 -27.33
N GLN A 414 10.24 -2.68 -26.67
CA GLN A 414 9.44 -1.63 -27.33
C GLN A 414 10.24 -0.85 -28.37
N ARG A 415 11.53 -0.58 -28.10
CA ARG A 415 12.43 0.04 -29.09
C ARG A 415 12.65 -0.86 -30.30
N VAL A 416 12.90 -2.15 -30.08
CA VAL A 416 13.09 -3.11 -31.18
C VAL A 416 11.80 -3.26 -32.02
N THR A 417 10.64 -3.41 -31.38
CA THR A 417 9.36 -3.49 -32.11
C THR A 417 9.03 -2.19 -32.84
N GLY A 418 9.34 -1.04 -32.25
CA GLY A 418 9.20 0.27 -32.91
C GLY A 418 10.10 0.40 -34.14
N LEU A 419 11.36 -0.01 -34.05
CA LEU A 419 12.30 -0.01 -35.18
C LEU A 419 11.87 -0.98 -36.29
N LEU A 420 11.41 -2.18 -35.94
CA LEU A 420 10.87 -3.15 -36.90
C LEU A 420 9.60 -2.60 -37.58
N GLY A 421 8.70 -1.98 -36.83
CA GLY A 421 7.50 -1.34 -37.38
C GLY A 421 7.84 -0.22 -38.36
N LEU A 422 8.84 0.61 -38.04
CA LEU A 422 9.35 1.64 -38.95
C LEU A 422 9.96 1.03 -40.22
N ALA A 423 10.75 -0.03 -40.10
CA ALA A 423 11.34 -0.71 -41.25
C ALA A 423 10.27 -1.31 -42.17
N VAL A 424 9.23 -1.95 -41.61
CA VAL A 424 8.09 -2.48 -42.38
C VAL A 424 7.32 -1.34 -43.06
N PHE A 425 7.08 -0.23 -42.38
CA PHE A 425 6.42 0.94 -42.96
C PHE A 425 7.19 1.50 -44.17
N VAL A 426 8.52 1.63 -44.04
CA VAL A 426 9.40 2.07 -45.15
C VAL A 426 9.35 1.07 -46.31
N LEU A 427 9.40 -0.24 -46.03
CA LEU A 427 9.29 -1.29 -47.05
C LEU A 427 7.95 -1.23 -47.81
N VAL A 428 6.83 -1.06 -47.09
CA VAL A 428 5.51 -0.91 -47.71
C VAL A 428 5.44 0.36 -48.54
N ALA A 429 5.99 1.49 -48.07
CA ALA A 429 6.05 2.72 -48.84
C ALA A 429 6.85 2.56 -50.13
N ILE A 430 7.99 1.85 -50.09
CA ILE A 430 8.79 1.51 -51.27
C ILE A 430 7.97 0.63 -52.23
N LEU A 431 7.29 -0.41 -51.72
CA LEU A 431 6.49 -1.33 -52.53
C LEU A 431 5.35 -0.58 -53.24
N VAL A 432 4.60 0.26 -52.50
CA VAL A 432 3.53 1.09 -53.05
C VAL A 432 4.07 2.03 -54.13
N TYR A 433 5.22 2.66 -53.88
CA TYR A 433 5.88 3.51 -54.87
C TYR A 433 6.22 2.73 -56.15
N GLN A 434 6.81 1.53 -56.02
CA GLN A 434 7.14 0.68 -57.17
C GLN A 434 5.88 0.24 -57.93
N LEU A 435 4.80 -0.11 -57.23
CA LEU A 435 3.53 -0.52 -57.82
C LEU A 435 2.89 0.63 -58.61
N VAL A 436 2.84 1.84 -58.03
CA VAL A 436 2.33 3.03 -58.72
C VAL A 436 3.17 3.34 -59.95
N ARG A 437 4.50 3.25 -59.85
CA ARG A 437 5.42 3.45 -60.97
C ARG A 437 5.19 2.41 -62.08
N PHE A 438 5.08 1.14 -61.73
CA PHE A 438 4.83 0.05 -62.68
C PHE A 438 3.50 0.24 -63.41
N ASN A 439 2.42 0.56 -62.69
CA ASN A 439 1.11 0.82 -63.29
C ASN A 439 1.12 2.02 -64.24
N ARG A 440 1.83 3.10 -63.90
CA ARG A 440 1.99 4.25 -64.80
C ARG A 440 2.73 3.87 -66.08
N LEU A 441 3.82 3.10 -65.97
CA LEU A 441 4.57 2.62 -67.13
C LEU A 441 3.75 1.63 -67.97
N GLY A 442 2.93 0.78 -67.32
CA GLY A 442 2.01 -0.13 -67.99
C GLY A 442 1.00 0.60 -68.86
N ARG A 443 0.31 1.60 -68.31
CA ARG A 443 -0.63 2.44 -69.06
C ARG A 443 0.01 3.13 -70.26
N ALA A 444 1.21 3.69 -70.09
CA ALA A 444 1.94 4.33 -71.18
C ALA A 444 2.28 3.34 -72.32
N ARG A 445 2.59 2.07 -72.00
CA ARG A 445 2.83 1.01 -72.99
C ARG A 445 1.55 0.59 -73.71
N GLU A 446 0.44 0.47 -72.98
CA GLU A 446 -0.88 0.15 -73.57
C GLU A 446 -1.32 1.23 -74.55
N GLU A 447 -1.18 2.51 -74.17
CA GLU A 447 -1.48 3.65 -75.05
C GLU A 447 -0.61 3.63 -76.32
N ALA A 448 0.69 3.38 -76.19
CA ALA A 448 1.60 3.26 -77.33
C ALA A 448 1.25 2.08 -78.26
N LEU A 449 0.88 0.93 -77.68
CA LEU A 449 0.45 -0.24 -78.44
C LEU A 449 -0.88 0.01 -79.16
N ALA A 450 -1.82 0.69 -78.51
CA ALA A 450 -3.10 1.07 -79.11
C ALA A 450 -2.92 2.05 -80.29
N ALA A 451 -2.01 3.03 -80.15
CA ALA A 451 -1.66 3.93 -81.24
C ALA A 451 -1.07 3.17 -82.44
N THR A 452 -0.15 2.24 -82.18
CA THR A 452 0.48 1.41 -83.23
C THR A 452 -0.52 0.51 -83.94
N ASN A 453 -1.42 -0.13 -83.20
CA ASN A 453 -2.49 -0.96 -83.78
C ASN A 453 -3.44 -0.16 -84.67
N THR A 454 -3.78 1.06 -84.26
CA THR A 454 -4.61 1.97 -85.06
C THR A 454 -3.92 2.31 -86.38
N GLN A 455 -2.63 2.64 -86.35
CA GLN A 455 -1.84 2.91 -87.55
C GLN A 455 -1.80 1.72 -88.53
N LEU A 456 -1.58 0.50 -88.01
CA LEU A 456 -1.58 -0.72 -88.83
C LEU A 456 -2.93 -0.96 -89.52
N ARG A 457 -4.05 -0.72 -88.81
CA ARG A 457 -5.40 -0.87 -89.39
C ARG A 457 -5.66 0.11 -90.52
N THR A 458 -5.22 1.37 -90.37
CA THR A 458 -5.35 2.39 -91.43
C THR A 458 -4.56 2.00 -92.68
N ALA A 459 -3.29 1.62 -92.51
CA ALA A 459 -2.44 1.20 -93.64
C ALA A 459 -3.01 -0.01 -94.40
N LEU A 460 -3.69 -0.93 -93.70
CA LEU A 460 -4.29 -2.13 -94.29
C LEU A 460 -5.57 -1.83 -95.10
N ASN A 461 -6.32 -0.79 -94.74
CA ASN A 461 -7.48 -0.34 -95.51
C ASN A 461 -7.09 0.35 -96.82
N ASP A 462 -6.03 1.16 -96.81
CA ASP A 462 -5.59 1.91 -98.00
C ASP A 462 -5.17 0.97 -99.15
N VAL A 463 -4.56 -0.18 -98.83
CA VAL A 463 -4.17 -1.21 -99.83
C VAL A 463 -5.36 -1.85 -100.55
N ARG A 464 -6.57 -1.83 -99.96
CA ARG A 464 -7.73 -2.57 -100.46
C ARG A 464 -8.59 -1.80 -101.48
N THR A 465 -8.18 -0.60 -101.89
CA THR A 465 -8.94 0.20 -102.85
C THR A 465 -8.26 0.26 -104.22
N LEU A 466 -8.85 -0.39 -105.23
CA LEU A 466 -8.48 -0.17 -106.63
C LEU A 466 -8.74 1.29 -106.99
N SER A 467 -7.69 2.04 -107.30
CA SER A 467 -7.77 3.46 -107.66
C SER A 467 -6.92 3.77 -108.89
N GLY A 468 -7.35 4.71 -109.74
CA GLY A 468 -6.66 5.14 -110.96
C GLY A 468 -7.40 4.85 -112.27
N LEU A 469 -6.81 5.28 -113.39
CA LEU A 469 -7.31 5.04 -114.76
C LEU A 469 -6.88 3.66 -115.23
N ILE A 470 -7.84 2.76 -115.49
CA ILE A 470 -7.56 1.41 -116.03
C ILE A 470 -7.54 1.47 -117.57
N PRO A 471 -6.42 1.19 -118.24
CA PRO A 471 -6.33 1.25 -119.70
C PRO A 471 -7.01 0.04 -120.35
N ILE A 472 -8.17 0.26 -120.98
CA ILE A 472 -8.96 -0.78 -121.67
C ILE A 472 -8.90 -0.59 -123.18
N CYS A 473 -8.65 -1.67 -123.92
CA CYS A 473 -8.68 -1.67 -125.39
C CYS A 473 -10.09 -1.39 -125.88
N ALA A 474 -10.27 -0.35 -126.68
CA ALA A 474 -11.59 0.07 -127.14
C ALA A 474 -12.31 -1.00 -127.97
N ASN A 475 -11.57 -1.83 -128.71
CA ASN A 475 -12.12 -2.83 -129.62
C ASN A 475 -12.46 -4.17 -128.92
N CYS A 476 -11.46 -4.83 -128.29
CA CYS A 476 -11.66 -6.16 -127.68
C CYS A 476 -11.93 -6.14 -126.18
N LYS A 477 -12.02 -4.95 -125.56
CA LYS A 477 -12.28 -4.74 -124.13
C LYS A 477 -11.37 -5.54 -123.18
N ARG A 478 -10.11 -5.74 -123.56
CA ARG A 478 -9.07 -6.26 -122.65
C ARG A 478 -8.42 -5.10 -121.86
N VAL A 479 -7.99 -5.35 -120.62
CA VAL A 479 -7.21 -4.40 -119.80
C VAL A 479 -5.72 -4.66 -120.03
N ARG A 480 -4.93 -3.58 -120.15
CA ARG A 480 -3.47 -3.68 -120.14
C ARG A 480 -2.96 -3.64 -118.71
N ASP A 481 -2.24 -4.67 -118.28
CA ASP A 481 -1.56 -4.66 -116.98
C ASP A 481 -0.27 -3.82 -116.99
N ASP A 482 0.33 -3.64 -115.81
CA ASP A 482 1.57 -2.88 -115.63
C ASP A 482 2.78 -3.50 -116.36
N GLN A 483 2.71 -4.78 -116.73
CA GLN A 483 3.71 -5.48 -117.54
C GLN A 483 3.47 -5.31 -119.05
N GLY A 484 2.36 -4.65 -119.42
CA GLY A 484 2.01 -4.30 -120.78
C GLY A 484 1.21 -5.35 -121.54
N TYR A 485 0.83 -6.46 -120.90
CA TYR A 485 0.04 -7.54 -121.50
C TYR A 485 -1.45 -7.23 -121.44
N TRP A 486 -2.20 -7.69 -122.44
CA TRP A 486 -3.64 -7.48 -122.54
C TRP A 486 -4.40 -8.72 -122.06
N GLN A 487 -5.05 -8.59 -120.91
CA GLN A 487 -5.87 -9.64 -120.30
C GLN A 487 -7.35 -9.26 -120.30
N ALA A 488 -8.24 -10.25 -120.15
CA ALA A 488 -9.67 -9.97 -120.01
C ALA A 488 -9.91 -9.06 -118.79
N VAL A 489 -10.82 -8.08 -118.92
CA VAL A 489 -11.16 -7.13 -117.83
C VAL A 489 -11.47 -7.87 -116.53
N GLU A 490 -12.22 -8.96 -116.62
CA GLU A 490 -12.65 -9.73 -115.46
C GLU A 490 -11.47 -10.38 -114.72
N SER A 491 -10.50 -10.93 -115.45
CA SER A 491 -9.27 -11.48 -114.89
C SER A 491 -8.47 -10.39 -114.18
N TYR A 492 -8.36 -9.21 -114.79
CA TYR A 492 -7.65 -8.09 -114.17
C TYR A 492 -8.34 -7.64 -112.88
N ILE A 493 -9.65 -7.40 -112.92
CA ILE A 493 -10.40 -6.87 -111.77
C ILE A 493 -10.48 -7.91 -110.65
N SER A 494 -10.71 -9.19 -110.94
CA SER A 494 -10.73 -10.25 -109.92
C SER A 494 -9.38 -10.48 -109.25
N THR A 495 -8.27 -10.21 -109.94
CA THR A 495 -6.93 -10.32 -109.34
C THR A 495 -6.62 -9.14 -108.42
N HIS A 496 -7.17 -7.96 -108.72
CA HIS A 496 -6.83 -6.73 -108.01
C HIS A 496 -7.95 -6.21 -107.10
N SER A 497 -9.08 -6.92 -107.00
CA SER A 497 -10.17 -6.63 -106.08
C SER A 497 -10.94 -7.89 -105.73
N ASP A 498 -11.78 -7.81 -104.70
CA ASP A 498 -12.66 -8.91 -104.28
C ASP A 498 -13.87 -9.14 -105.21
N ALA A 499 -13.89 -8.53 -106.41
CA ALA A 499 -15.01 -8.65 -107.33
C ALA A 499 -15.04 -10.01 -108.05
N THR A 500 -16.20 -10.66 -108.02
CA THR A 500 -16.47 -11.93 -108.71
C THR A 500 -17.43 -11.69 -109.88
N PHE A 501 -17.14 -12.28 -111.05
CA PHE A 501 -17.91 -12.05 -112.28
C PHE A 501 -18.75 -13.28 -112.65
N SER A 502 -19.96 -13.04 -113.18
CA SER A 502 -20.80 -14.05 -113.83
C SER A 502 -21.11 -13.63 -115.27
N HIS A 503 -21.30 -14.61 -116.16
CA HIS A 503 -21.53 -14.35 -117.58
C HIS A 503 -22.98 -14.69 -117.97
N ALA A 504 -23.66 -13.75 -118.63
CA ALA A 504 -24.95 -13.95 -119.25
C ALA A 504 -24.97 -13.29 -120.63
N ILE A 505 -25.69 -13.88 -121.59
CA ILE A 505 -25.85 -13.31 -122.93
C ILE A 505 -27.06 -12.38 -122.90
N CYS A 506 -26.84 -11.09 -123.15
CA CYS A 506 -27.92 -10.12 -123.12
C CYS A 506 -28.87 -10.31 -124.31
N GLN A 507 -30.10 -9.83 -124.13
CA GLN A 507 -31.21 -10.05 -125.05
C GLN A 507 -30.98 -9.45 -126.44
N SER A 508 -30.12 -8.44 -126.58
CA SER A 508 -29.75 -7.87 -127.89
C SER A 508 -28.69 -8.69 -128.63
N CYS A 509 -27.77 -9.35 -127.91
CA CYS A 509 -26.73 -10.17 -128.52
C CYS A 509 -27.25 -11.57 -128.90
N GLY A 510 -28.19 -12.11 -128.11
CA GLY A 510 -28.75 -13.45 -128.29
C GLY A 510 -29.24 -13.75 -129.72
N PRO A 511 -30.14 -12.94 -130.30
CA PRO A 511 -30.66 -13.17 -131.65
C PRO A 511 -29.58 -13.16 -132.73
N THR A 512 -28.56 -12.31 -132.59
CA THR A 512 -27.44 -12.26 -133.54
C THR A 512 -26.56 -13.50 -133.46
N LEU A 513 -26.36 -14.04 -132.26
CA LEU A 513 -25.48 -15.20 -132.03
C LEU A 513 -26.17 -16.54 -132.31
N TYR A 514 -27.48 -16.64 -132.06
CA TYR A 514 -28.20 -17.92 -132.09
C TYR A 514 -29.33 -17.98 -133.11
N GLY A 515 -29.64 -16.88 -133.81
CA GLY A 515 -30.66 -16.84 -134.86
C GLY A 515 -32.01 -17.36 -134.37
N GLU A 516 -32.65 -18.22 -135.16
CA GLU A 516 -33.95 -18.83 -134.84
C GLU A 516 -33.92 -19.79 -133.63
N LEU A 517 -32.73 -20.23 -133.19
CA LEU A 517 -32.57 -21.04 -131.97
C LEU A 517 -32.56 -20.18 -130.69
N TRP A 518 -32.54 -18.85 -130.82
CA TRP A 518 -32.74 -17.99 -129.67
C TRP A 518 -34.22 -18.08 -129.26
N PRO A 519 -34.52 -18.59 -128.06
CA PRO A 519 -35.91 -18.77 -127.65
C PRO A 519 -36.64 -17.42 -127.71
N GLU A 520 -37.71 -17.35 -128.50
CA GLU A 520 -38.69 -16.26 -128.43
C GLU A 520 -39.37 -16.37 -127.07
N GLN A 521 -38.77 -15.72 -126.07
CA GLN A 521 -39.43 -15.52 -124.79
C GLN A 521 -40.48 -14.42 -124.98
N THR A 522 -41.74 -14.86 -124.99
CA THR A 522 -42.94 -14.06 -124.73
C THR A 522 -42.65 -13.02 -123.64
N GLU A 523 -43.01 -11.77 -123.90
CA GLU A 523 -42.77 -10.64 -123.00
C GLU A 523 -43.00 -11.01 -121.53
N PRO A 524 -41.98 -10.84 -120.66
CA PRO A 524 -42.15 -11.01 -119.24
C PRO A 524 -42.81 -9.75 -118.64
N THR A 525 -43.85 -9.97 -117.86
CA THR A 525 -44.33 -9.06 -116.81
C THR A 525 -43.25 -8.68 -115.82
#